data_AF-A0A532V645-F1
#
_entry.id   AF-A0A532V645-F1
#
_cell.length_a   1.000
_cell.length_b   1.000
_cell.length_c   1.000
_cell.angle_alpha   90.00
_cell.angle_beta   90.00
_cell.angle_gamma   90.00
#
_symmetry.space_group_name_H-M   'P 1'
#
loop_
_entity.id
_entity.type
_entity.pdbx_description
1 polymer ?
#
loop_
_entity_poly.entity_id
_entity_poly.type
_entity_poly.pdbx_seq_one_letter_code
_entity_poly.pdbx_strand_id
1 'polypeptide(L)'
;MENRGVRGLYYIAHINNLPSILKRGILSHDQVEAQDIQFTPIYDAQIVSSRRHRLAPNGKSLWSFANLYFQPRNPMLYRVLNTKSPENIIVLSVRPDILNRKDTFVSTGNAAHSLSEILPPSEFARIIPQIRENINIEWWKEEDGSKRTIMAECLVPDEIAPDMIQTIYVASHEAKERNKEILQQTDLPIVPSPKMFFQSPIRAILTPYLSLVEGDMFFSKKQTLTVSVNCVGVMGKGLASRAKCQFPDVYVYYQDLCRKGELRIGRPHLYKRESSYYDLLAEEPSTLTPSNGETWFLLFPTKKHWRKHSDIHTIEKGLQWLRDNYRNQGIRSLALPALGCGLGRLEWRDVGPLLCKYLSTSEIPVWIYLPAEKKISDELLSKEFLLGQSQLFK
;
A
#
# COMPACT_ATOMS: atom_id res chain seq x y z
N MET A 1 2.05 -27.79 21.93
CA MET A 1 2.83 -27.17 20.84
C MET A 1 2.36 -25.73 20.73
N GLU A 2 3.01 -24.83 21.46
CA GLU A 2 2.60 -23.44 21.62
C GLU A 2 2.63 -22.68 20.29
N ASN A 3 1.63 -21.83 20.12
CA ASN A 3 1.38 -20.88 19.03
C ASN A 3 2.66 -20.46 18.30
N ARG A 4 2.82 -20.89 17.04
CA ARG A 4 3.97 -20.62 16.17
C ARG A 4 4.07 -19.15 15.70
N GLY A 5 3.79 -18.16 16.54
CA GLY A 5 4.03 -16.72 16.28
C GLY A 5 3.34 -16.09 15.06
N VAL A 6 2.55 -16.85 14.29
CA VAL A 6 1.69 -16.41 13.20
C VAL A 6 0.33 -16.07 13.81
N ARG A 7 -0.10 -14.82 13.65
CA ARG A 7 -1.35 -14.32 14.27
C ARG A 7 -2.61 -14.79 13.55
N GLY A 8 -2.49 -15.13 12.27
CA GLY A 8 -3.56 -15.63 11.42
C GLY A 8 -3.04 -15.86 10.01
N LEU A 9 -3.83 -16.57 9.21
CA LEU A 9 -3.63 -16.75 7.78
C LEU A 9 -4.82 -16.12 7.06
N TYR A 10 -4.61 -15.60 5.84
CA TYR A 10 -5.56 -14.65 5.28
C TYR A 10 -6.04 -15.03 3.89
N TYR A 11 -7.35 -15.00 3.69
CA TYR A 11 -7.99 -15.23 2.40
C TYR A 11 -8.58 -13.93 1.86
N ILE A 12 -8.34 -13.62 0.59
CA ILE A 12 -8.85 -12.40 -0.07
C ILE A 12 -10.04 -12.82 -0.93
N ALA A 13 -11.17 -12.15 -0.77
CA ALA A 13 -12.39 -12.47 -1.52
C ALA A 13 -13.20 -11.21 -1.87
N HIS A 14 -14.09 -11.35 -2.85
CA HIS A 14 -15.16 -10.39 -3.07
C HIS A 14 -16.25 -10.60 -2.01
N ILE A 15 -16.86 -9.51 -1.53
CA ILE A 15 -17.90 -9.55 -0.48
C ILE A 15 -19.09 -10.45 -0.85
N ASN A 16 -19.50 -10.44 -2.12
CA ASN A 16 -20.59 -11.32 -2.62
C ASN A 16 -20.32 -12.82 -2.44
N ASN A 17 -19.07 -13.24 -2.26
CA ASN A 17 -18.74 -14.65 -2.02
C ASN A 17 -18.90 -15.03 -0.55
N LEU A 18 -19.03 -14.06 0.36
CA LEU A 18 -19.09 -14.28 1.80
C LEU A 18 -20.22 -15.23 2.22
N PRO A 19 -21.48 -15.12 1.74
CA PRO A 19 -22.54 -16.04 2.12
C PRO A 19 -22.21 -17.51 1.80
N SER A 20 -21.61 -17.77 0.63
CA SER A 20 -21.18 -19.11 0.25
C SER A 20 -20.04 -19.60 1.15
N ILE A 21 -19.06 -18.74 1.43
CA ILE A 21 -17.92 -19.07 2.31
C ILE A 21 -18.37 -19.36 3.74
N LEU A 22 -19.32 -18.60 4.29
CA LEU A 22 -19.87 -18.84 5.63
C LEU A 22 -20.62 -20.17 5.72
N LYS A 23 -21.23 -20.63 4.61
CA LYS A 23 -21.98 -21.89 4.56
C LYS A 23 -21.08 -23.11 4.29
N ARG A 24 -20.13 -22.98 3.36
CA ARG A 24 -19.38 -24.11 2.78
C ARG A 24 -17.91 -24.11 3.17
N GLY A 25 -17.39 -22.99 3.66
CA GLY A 25 -15.97 -22.80 3.91
C GLY A 25 -15.26 -22.15 2.74
N ILE A 26 -13.94 -21.99 2.87
CA ILE A 26 -13.10 -21.53 1.78
C ILE A 26 -12.70 -22.75 0.95
N LEU A 27 -13.21 -22.83 -0.27
CA LEU A 27 -13.01 -23.96 -1.16
C LEU A 27 -11.82 -23.73 -2.11
N SER A 28 -11.12 -24.80 -2.46
CA SER A 28 -10.21 -24.85 -3.61
C SER A 28 -10.98 -24.64 -4.92
N HIS A 29 -10.27 -24.28 -5.99
CA HIS A 29 -10.91 -24.08 -7.29
C HIS A 29 -11.51 -25.38 -7.86
N ASP A 30 -10.85 -26.53 -7.64
CA ASP A 30 -11.42 -27.84 -8.01
C ASP A 30 -12.78 -28.08 -7.34
N GLN A 31 -12.91 -27.75 -6.04
CA GLN A 31 -14.17 -27.91 -5.32
C GLN A 31 -15.25 -26.91 -5.78
N VAL A 32 -14.87 -25.69 -6.13
CA VAL A 32 -15.80 -24.69 -6.71
C VAL A 32 -16.35 -25.17 -8.05
N GLU A 33 -15.48 -25.72 -8.92
CA GLU A 33 -15.86 -26.26 -10.23
C GLU A 33 -16.71 -27.53 -10.10
N ALA A 34 -16.29 -28.48 -9.26
CA ALA A 34 -16.99 -29.75 -9.06
C ALA A 34 -18.41 -29.56 -8.49
N GLN A 35 -18.63 -28.49 -7.72
CA GLN A 35 -19.92 -28.17 -7.11
C GLN A 35 -20.72 -27.12 -7.90
N ASP A 36 -20.24 -26.67 -9.06
CA ASP A 36 -20.84 -25.61 -9.89
C ASP A 36 -21.22 -24.35 -9.10
N ILE A 37 -20.32 -23.94 -8.20
CA ILE A 37 -20.58 -22.80 -7.32
C ILE A 37 -20.33 -21.49 -8.07
N GLN A 38 -21.39 -20.71 -8.22
CA GLN A 38 -21.28 -19.34 -8.74
C GLN A 38 -20.50 -18.45 -7.76
N PHE A 39 -19.53 -17.70 -8.28
CA PHE A 39 -18.71 -16.79 -7.48
C PHE A 39 -18.35 -15.53 -8.27
N THR A 40 -18.06 -14.45 -7.54
CA THR A 40 -17.51 -13.21 -8.09
C THR A 40 -15.98 -13.27 -8.06
N PRO A 41 -15.29 -13.32 -9.22
CA PRO A 41 -13.82 -13.38 -9.25
C PRO A 41 -13.19 -12.05 -8.86
N ILE A 42 -12.06 -12.14 -8.14
CA ILE A 42 -11.19 -10.99 -7.82
C ILE A 42 -9.90 -10.96 -8.65
N TYR A 43 -9.68 -11.97 -9.48
CA TYR A 43 -8.50 -12.15 -10.32
C TYR A 43 -8.90 -12.32 -11.78
N ASP A 44 -7.95 -12.12 -12.69
CA ASP A 44 -8.12 -12.48 -14.10
C ASP A 44 -7.87 -13.97 -14.30
N ALA A 45 -8.72 -14.64 -15.09
CA ALA A 45 -8.65 -16.10 -15.29
C ALA A 45 -7.29 -16.58 -15.82
N GLN A 46 -6.60 -15.72 -16.59
CA GLN A 46 -5.27 -16.02 -17.15
C GLN A 46 -4.19 -16.15 -16.06
N ILE A 47 -4.26 -15.36 -14.98
CA ILE A 47 -3.28 -15.37 -13.88
C ILE A 47 -3.31 -16.71 -13.16
N VAL A 48 -4.53 -17.18 -12.85
CA VAL A 48 -4.72 -18.40 -12.07
C VAL A 48 -4.42 -19.62 -12.92
N SER A 49 -4.53 -19.56 -14.25
CA SER A 49 -4.30 -20.70 -15.16
C SER A 49 -2.93 -21.38 -14.93
N SER A 50 -1.89 -20.61 -14.61
CA SER A 50 -0.56 -21.12 -14.26
C SER A 50 -0.58 -22.09 -13.07
N ARG A 51 -1.51 -21.88 -12.12
CA ARG A 51 -1.70 -22.72 -10.94
C ARG A 51 -2.18 -24.12 -11.29
N ARG A 52 -2.87 -24.32 -12.43
CA ARG A 52 -3.25 -25.66 -12.89
C ARG A 52 -2.05 -26.55 -13.18
N HIS A 53 -0.96 -25.96 -13.67
CA HIS A 53 0.23 -26.70 -14.11
C HIS A 53 1.30 -26.87 -13.02
N ARG A 54 1.26 -26.05 -11.95
CA ARG A 54 2.19 -26.15 -10.83
C ARG A 54 1.73 -27.23 -9.86
N LEU A 55 2.59 -28.21 -9.60
CA LEU A 55 2.32 -29.31 -8.66
C LEU A 55 2.94 -29.03 -7.28
N ALA A 56 2.21 -29.40 -6.24
CA ALA A 56 2.71 -29.50 -4.86
C ALA A 56 3.43 -30.86 -4.65
N PRO A 57 4.20 -31.03 -3.55
CA PRO A 57 4.95 -32.26 -3.29
C PRO A 57 4.11 -33.55 -3.21
N ASN A 58 2.80 -33.44 -2.97
CA ASN A 58 1.87 -34.58 -3.01
C ASN A 58 1.37 -34.93 -4.42
N GLY A 59 1.88 -34.28 -5.47
CA GLY A 59 1.47 -34.49 -6.86
C GLY A 59 0.14 -33.82 -7.25
N LYS A 60 -0.56 -33.17 -6.31
CA LYS A 60 -1.77 -32.39 -6.64
C LYS A 60 -1.39 -31.04 -7.26
N SER A 61 -2.24 -30.57 -8.17
CA SER A 61 -2.15 -29.21 -8.73
C SER A 61 -2.43 -28.16 -7.66
N LEU A 62 -1.86 -26.96 -7.78
CA LEU A 62 -2.23 -25.82 -6.92
C LEU A 62 -3.73 -25.45 -7.03
N TRP A 63 -4.41 -25.90 -8.09
CA TRP A 63 -5.86 -25.74 -8.26
C TRP A 63 -6.69 -26.50 -7.20
N SER A 64 -6.12 -27.57 -6.64
CA SER A 64 -6.74 -28.41 -5.61
C SER A 64 -6.55 -27.88 -4.18
N PHE A 65 -6.05 -26.65 -4.02
CA PHE A 65 -5.79 -26.06 -2.71
C PHE A 65 -6.55 -24.74 -2.51
N ALA A 66 -7.15 -24.59 -1.34
CA ALA A 66 -7.55 -23.30 -0.80
C ALA A 66 -6.30 -22.59 -0.27
N ASN A 67 -5.89 -21.50 -0.93
CA ASN A 67 -4.67 -20.78 -0.60
C ASN A 67 -4.91 -19.65 0.40
N LEU A 68 -4.08 -19.57 1.44
CA LEU A 68 -4.09 -18.51 2.42
C LEU A 68 -2.75 -17.78 2.43
N TYR A 69 -2.76 -16.46 2.53
CA TYR A 69 -1.54 -15.67 2.64
C TYR A 69 -1.09 -15.54 4.09
N PHE A 70 0.22 -15.55 4.32
CA PHE A 70 0.79 -15.17 5.62
C PHE A 70 0.72 -13.66 5.88
N GLN A 71 0.76 -12.85 4.83
CA GLN A 71 0.63 -11.39 4.87
C GLN A 71 -0.46 -10.98 3.86
N PRO A 72 -1.64 -10.50 4.31
CA PRO A 72 -2.71 -10.09 3.39
C PRO A 72 -2.36 -8.80 2.64
N ARG A 73 -1.53 -7.94 3.26
CA ARG A 73 -1.04 -6.71 2.64
C ARG A 73 0.11 -7.01 1.69
N ASN A 74 -0.21 -7.53 0.51
CA ASN A 74 0.76 -8.05 -0.45
C ASN A 74 0.48 -7.55 -1.89
N PRO A 75 1.35 -7.87 -2.87
CA PRO A 75 1.17 -7.51 -4.28
C PRO A 75 -0.17 -7.94 -4.89
N MET A 76 -0.70 -9.09 -4.49
CA MET A 76 -2.00 -9.59 -4.96
C MET A 76 -3.13 -8.68 -4.49
N LEU A 77 -3.23 -8.40 -3.18
CA LEU A 77 -4.24 -7.47 -2.67
C LEU A 77 -4.10 -6.09 -3.31
N TYR A 78 -2.87 -5.60 -3.50
CA TYR A 78 -2.62 -4.33 -4.17
C TYR A 78 -3.19 -4.32 -5.59
N ARG A 79 -2.98 -5.39 -6.38
CA ARG A 79 -3.57 -5.54 -7.72
C ARG A 79 -5.10 -5.48 -7.67
N VAL A 80 -5.73 -6.24 -6.77
CA VAL A 80 -7.20 -6.30 -6.64
C VAL A 80 -7.78 -4.92 -6.35
N LEU A 81 -7.16 -4.15 -5.46
CA LEU A 81 -7.67 -2.83 -5.05
C LEU A 81 -7.43 -1.71 -6.07
N ASN A 82 -6.73 -2.02 -7.16
CA ASN A 82 -6.59 -1.15 -8.32
C ASN A 82 -7.56 -1.52 -9.45
N THR A 83 -8.10 -2.74 -9.45
CA THR A 83 -9.07 -3.22 -10.46
C THR A 83 -10.50 -3.28 -9.97
N LYS A 84 -10.70 -3.36 -8.65
CA LYS A 84 -12.00 -3.46 -7.97
C LYS A 84 -12.12 -2.36 -6.91
N SER A 85 -13.36 -1.97 -6.61
CA SER A 85 -13.60 -1.06 -5.48
C SER A 85 -13.17 -1.73 -4.16
N PRO A 86 -12.36 -1.07 -3.32
CA PRO A 86 -12.01 -1.57 -1.99
C PRO A 86 -13.21 -1.90 -1.11
N GLU A 87 -14.35 -1.24 -1.33
CA GLU A 87 -15.57 -1.49 -0.56
C GLU A 87 -16.19 -2.86 -0.86
N ASN A 88 -15.82 -3.48 -1.98
CA ASN A 88 -16.34 -4.79 -2.37
C ASN A 88 -15.38 -5.94 -2.01
N ILE A 89 -14.25 -5.63 -1.38
CA ILE A 89 -13.22 -6.62 -1.05
C ILE A 89 -13.20 -6.87 0.46
N ILE A 90 -13.11 -8.13 0.83
CA ILE A 90 -12.92 -8.57 2.21
C ILE A 90 -11.65 -9.40 2.34
N VAL A 91 -11.07 -9.37 3.53
CA VAL A 91 -9.99 -10.27 3.92
C VAL A 91 -10.46 -11.08 5.12
N LEU A 92 -10.50 -12.40 4.98
CA LEU A 92 -10.90 -13.32 6.04
C LEU A 92 -9.65 -13.81 6.77
N SER A 93 -9.63 -13.70 8.10
CA SER A 93 -8.59 -14.32 8.92
C SER A 93 -9.01 -15.72 9.33
N VAL A 94 -8.13 -16.67 9.09
CA VAL A 94 -8.26 -18.09 9.43
C VAL A 94 -7.35 -18.40 10.61
N ARG A 95 -7.84 -19.24 11.54
CA ARG A 95 -7.08 -19.67 12.71
C ARG A 95 -5.72 -20.28 12.29
N PRO A 96 -4.62 -19.93 12.97
CA PRO A 96 -3.29 -20.41 12.60
C PRO A 96 -3.09 -21.91 12.88
N ASP A 97 -3.94 -22.54 13.69
CA ASP A 97 -3.91 -23.98 13.96
C ASP A 97 -4.26 -24.84 12.74
N ILE A 98 -4.74 -24.24 11.64
CA ILE A 98 -4.82 -24.91 10.33
C ILE A 98 -3.45 -25.48 9.89
N LEU A 99 -2.34 -24.87 10.32
CA LEU A 99 -0.97 -25.35 10.05
C LEU A 99 -0.61 -26.65 10.79
N ASN A 100 -1.44 -27.11 11.73
CA ASN A 100 -1.25 -28.39 12.42
C ASN A 100 -1.74 -29.59 11.58
N ARG A 101 -2.48 -29.33 10.50
CA ARG A 101 -2.91 -30.33 9.54
C ARG A 101 -1.69 -30.95 8.83
N LYS A 102 -1.65 -32.28 8.78
CA LYS A 102 -0.53 -33.04 8.19
C LYS A 102 -0.51 -33.01 6.66
N ASP A 103 -1.58 -32.56 6.03
CA ASP A 103 -1.77 -32.49 4.58
C ASP A 103 -1.60 -31.07 4.01
N THR A 104 -1.24 -30.09 4.84
CA THR A 104 -0.99 -28.71 4.41
C THR A 104 0.43 -28.52 3.89
N PHE A 105 0.61 -27.54 3.01
CA PHE A 105 1.93 -27.14 2.52
C PHE A 105 2.13 -25.64 2.72
N VAL A 106 3.40 -25.21 2.77
CA VAL A 106 3.77 -23.80 2.85
C VAL A 106 4.71 -23.48 1.71
N SER A 107 4.43 -22.40 0.98
CA SER A 107 5.34 -21.88 -0.03
C SER A 107 6.22 -20.77 0.52
N THR A 108 7.46 -20.65 0.03
CA THR A 108 8.41 -19.60 0.44
C THR A 108 8.11 -18.22 -0.16
N GLY A 109 7.14 -18.15 -1.07
CA GLY A 109 6.63 -16.96 -1.74
C GLY A 109 5.38 -17.31 -2.56
N ASN A 110 5.03 -16.51 -3.58
CA ASN A 110 3.93 -16.85 -4.50
C ASN A 110 4.09 -18.29 -5.01
N ALA A 111 3.15 -19.18 -4.68
CA ALA A 111 3.28 -20.61 -4.93
C ALA A 111 3.34 -20.96 -6.43
N ALA A 112 2.76 -20.12 -7.28
CA ALA A 112 2.80 -20.28 -8.74
C ALA A 112 4.19 -19.96 -9.33
N HIS A 113 5.01 -19.17 -8.64
CA HIS A 113 6.32 -18.75 -9.12
C HIS A 113 7.34 -19.90 -9.04
N SER A 114 8.14 -20.09 -10.10
CA SER A 114 9.10 -21.20 -10.21
C SER A 114 10.15 -21.24 -9.09
N LEU A 115 10.66 -20.06 -8.69
CA LEU A 115 11.61 -19.88 -7.59
C LEU A 115 11.00 -20.05 -6.18
N SER A 116 9.69 -20.26 -6.05
CA SER A 116 9.07 -20.54 -4.74
C SER A 116 9.07 -22.04 -4.48
N GLU A 117 9.68 -22.44 -3.37
CA GLU A 117 9.64 -23.82 -2.90
C GLU A 117 8.30 -24.06 -2.19
N ILE A 118 7.71 -25.24 -2.39
CA ILE A 118 6.52 -25.70 -1.68
C ILE A 118 6.95 -26.82 -0.74
N LEU A 119 6.79 -26.60 0.56
CA LEU A 119 7.38 -27.43 1.61
C LEU A 119 6.30 -28.16 2.42
N PRO A 120 6.54 -29.41 2.83
CA PRO A 120 5.62 -30.19 3.67
C PRO A 120 5.69 -29.77 5.15
N PRO A 121 4.78 -30.25 6.00
CA PRO A 121 4.72 -29.87 7.42
C PRO A 121 5.99 -30.16 8.23
N SER A 122 6.80 -31.15 7.83
CA SER A 122 8.08 -31.47 8.46
C SER A 122 9.09 -30.33 8.40
N GLU A 123 8.95 -29.43 7.42
CA GLU A 123 9.87 -28.31 7.18
C GLU A 123 9.35 -26.97 7.76
N PHE A 124 8.12 -26.96 8.30
CA PHE A 124 7.50 -25.72 8.79
C PHE A 124 8.31 -25.05 9.91
N ALA A 125 8.95 -25.83 10.77
CA ALA A 125 9.79 -25.30 11.85
C ALA A 125 10.98 -24.48 11.32
N ARG A 126 11.49 -24.84 10.13
CA ARG A 126 12.60 -24.15 9.46
C ARG A 126 12.12 -22.88 8.76
N ILE A 127 11.00 -22.93 8.05
CA ILE A 127 10.60 -21.86 7.13
C ILE A 127 9.67 -20.80 7.74
N ILE A 128 8.80 -21.16 8.69
CA ILE A 128 7.86 -20.19 9.30
C ILE A 128 8.59 -19.00 9.94
N PRO A 129 9.72 -19.18 10.67
CA PRO A 129 10.49 -18.04 11.18
C PRO A 129 10.96 -17.07 10.10
N GLN A 130 11.42 -17.58 8.94
CA GLN A 130 11.87 -16.75 7.82
C GLN A 130 10.71 -16.00 7.18
N ILE A 131 9.56 -16.67 6.99
CA ILE A 131 8.34 -16.01 6.49
C ILE A 131 7.90 -14.90 7.45
N ARG A 132 8.01 -15.10 8.77
CA ARG A 132 7.64 -14.10 9.78
C ARG A 132 8.48 -12.83 9.70
N GLU A 133 9.77 -12.93 9.36
CA GLU A 133 10.61 -11.76 9.11
C GLU A 133 10.06 -10.93 7.95
N ASN A 134 9.50 -11.59 6.93
CA ASN A 134 8.91 -10.94 5.76
C ASN A 134 7.50 -10.38 6.00
N ILE A 135 6.73 -10.88 6.97
CA ILE A 135 5.36 -10.38 7.25
C ILE A 135 5.39 -8.91 7.69
N ASN A 136 6.45 -8.43 8.33
CA ASN A 136 6.52 -7.03 8.78
C ASN A 136 7.01 -6.05 7.71
N ILE A 137 7.34 -6.56 6.52
CA ILE A 137 7.81 -5.75 5.42
C ILE A 137 6.61 -4.93 4.87
N GLU A 138 6.73 -3.62 4.89
CA GLU A 138 5.69 -2.71 4.33
C GLU A 138 5.89 -2.45 2.82
N TRP A 139 6.98 -2.93 2.24
CA TRP A 139 7.37 -2.62 0.87
C TRP A 139 8.24 -3.71 0.22
N TRP A 140 8.08 -3.91 -1.08
CA TRP A 140 8.76 -4.96 -1.83
C TRP A 140 9.27 -4.50 -3.20
N LYS A 141 10.13 -5.35 -3.78
CA LYS A 141 10.77 -5.23 -5.09
C LYS A 141 10.81 -6.57 -5.81
N GLU A 142 10.84 -6.49 -7.13
CA GLU A 142 11.10 -7.64 -7.99
C GLU A 142 12.59 -8.06 -7.88
N GLU A 143 13.50 -7.09 -7.89
CA GLU A 143 14.95 -7.34 -8.06
C GLU A 143 15.60 -8.07 -6.88
N ASP A 144 15.09 -7.87 -5.66
CA ASP A 144 15.56 -8.58 -4.46
C ASP A 144 14.69 -9.79 -4.08
N GLY A 145 13.65 -10.07 -4.88
CA GLY A 145 12.71 -11.17 -4.66
C GLY A 145 11.71 -10.95 -3.52
N SER A 146 11.74 -9.82 -2.80
CA SER A 146 10.82 -9.55 -1.70
C SER A 146 9.35 -9.50 -2.14
N LYS A 147 9.09 -9.11 -3.40
CA LYS A 147 7.75 -9.14 -4.00
C LYS A 147 7.19 -10.56 -4.07
N ARG A 148 8.03 -11.53 -4.41
CA ARG A 148 7.67 -12.95 -4.40
C ARG A 148 7.49 -13.46 -2.97
N THR A 149 8.44 -13.21 -2.08
CA THR A 149 8.47 -13.84 -0.74
C THR A 149 7.38 -13.32 0.19
N ILE A 150 6.98 -12.04 0.07
CA ILE A 150 5.85 -11.50 0.86
C ILE A 150 4.50 -12.16 0.51
N MET A 151 4.43 -12.81 -0.66
CA MET A 151 3.27 -13.59 -1.08
C MET A 151 3.37 -15.07 -0.67
N ALA A 152 4.14 -15.41 0.37
CA ALA A 152 4.13 -16.76 0.92
C ALA A 152 2.69 -17.24 1.24
N GLU A 153 2.39 -18.48 0.87
CA GLU A 153 1.07 -19.08 0.99
C GLU A 153 1.10 -20.31 1.92
N CYS A 154 0.03 -20.52 2.65
CA CYS A 154 -0.37 -21.82 3.22
C CYS A 154 -1.39 -22.43 2.26
N LEU A 155 -1.09 -23.64 1.77
CA LEU A 155 -1.89 -24.38 0.81
C LEU A 155 -2.64 -25.47 1.56
N VAL A 156 -3.96 -25.31 1.69
CA VAL A 156 -4.84 -26.27 2.37
C VAL A 156 -5.57 -27.10 1.30
N PRO A 157 -5.45 -28.44 1.30
CA PRO A 157 -6.15 -29.26 0.32
C PRO A 157 -7.66 -29.12 0.43
N ASP A 158 -8.32 -29.07 -0.73
CA ASP A 158 -9.75 -29.19 -0.94
C ASP A 158 -10.58 -28.04 -0.33
N GLU A 159 -10.62 -27.89 1.00
CA GLU A 159 -11.42 -26.89 1.70
C GLU A 159 -10.89 -26.50 3.10
N ILE A 160 -11.30 -25.33 3.56
CA ILE A 160 -11.14 -24.83 4.93
C ILE A 160 -12.53 -24.64 5.52
N ALA A 161 -12.83 -25.34 6.61
CA ALA A 161 -14.13 -25.31 7.25
C ALA A 161 -14.52 -23.89 7.74
N PRO A 162 -15.83 -23.53 7.73
CA PRO A 162 -16.30 -22.22 8.17
C PRO A 162 -15.88 -21.81 9.59
N ASP A 163 -15.81 -22.77 10.52
CA ASP A 163 -15.47 -22.54 11.93
C ASP A 163 -13.99 -22.13 12.14
N MET A 164 -13.15 -22.31 11.10
CA MET A 164 -11.77 -21.84 11.10
C MET A 164 -11.66 -20.33 10.86
N ILE A 165 -12.71 -19.67 10.37
CA ILE A 165 -12.71 -18.23 10.09
C ILE A 165 -12.98 -17.48 11.39
N GLN A 166 -12.10 -16.54 11.75
CA GLN A 166 -12.17 -15.81 13.02
C GLN A 166 -12.61 -14.37 12.90
N THR A 167 -12.28 -13.70 11.80
CA THR A 167 -12.47 -12.24 11.66
C THR A 167 -12.58 -11.87 10.19
N ILE A 168 -13.47 -10.92 9.90
CA ILE A 168 -13.64 -10.33 8.58
C ILE A 168 -13.08 -8.92 8.63
N TYR A 169 -12.07 -8.64 7.80
CA TYR A 169 -11.54 -7.30 7.62
C TYR A 169 -12.16 -6.64 6.39
N VAL A 170 -12.53 -5.37 6.54
CA VAL A 170 -13.08 -4.51 5.48
C VAL A 170 -12.23 -3.24 5.35
N ALA A 171 -12.28 -2.60 4.18
CA ALA A 171 -11.43 -1.44 3.89
C ALA A 171 -11.68 -0.25 4.83
N SER A 172 -12.94 0.03 5.20
CA SER A 172 -13.30 1.18 6.01
C SER A 172 -14.64 0.99 6.75
N HIS A 173 -15.03 1.97 7.57
CA HIS A 173 -16.36 1.96 8.19
C HIS A 173 -17.47 2.11 7.15
N GLU A 174 -17.25 2.92 6.11
CA GLU A 174 -18.19 3.08 4.99
C GLU A 174 -18.35 1.77 4.22
N ALA A 175 -17.27 1.03 4.00
CA ALA A 175 -17.33 -0.30 3.40
C ALA A 175 -18.16 -1.28 4.26
N LYS A 176 -18.02 -1.19 5.59
CA LYS A 176 -18.83 -1.98 6.52
C LYS A 176 -20.31 -1.65 6.40
N GLU A 177 -20.67 -0.36 6.45
CA GLU A 177 -22.07 0.07 6.37
C GLU A 177 -22.70 -0.25 5.01
N ARG A 178 -21.97 -0.06 3.91
CA ARG A 178 -22.47 -0.38 2.57
C ARG A 178 -22.81 -1.87 2.40
N ASN A 179 -22.03 -2.75 3.05
CA ASN A 179 -22.20 -4.20 2.93
C ASN A 179 -22.93 -4.82 4.12
N LYS A 180 -23.64 -4.00 4.91
CA LYS A 180 -24.28 -4.43 6.16
C LYS A 180 -25.21 -5.63 5.99
N GLU A 181 -26.01 -5.68 4.92
CA GLU A 181 -26.93 -6.79 4.65
C GLU A 181 -26.23 -8.15 4.49
N ILE A 182 -25.07 -8.17 3.81
CA ILE A 182 -24.27 -9.39 3.65
C ILE A 182 -23.54 -9.72 4.96
N LEU A 183 -22.98 -8.69 5.60
CA LEU A 183 -22.16 -8.83 6.80
C LEU A 183 -22.96 -9.22 8.06
N GLN A 184 -24.26 -8.92 8.10
CA GLN A 184 -25.15 -9.31 9.21
C GLN A 184 -25.50 -10.80 9.23
N GLN A 185 -25.10 -11.58 8.23
CA GLN A 185 -25.34 -13.03 8.16
C GLN A 185 -24.41 -13.84 9.06
N THR A 186 -23.53 -13.17 9.82
CA THR A 186 -22.54 -13.81 10.69
C THR A 186 -22.34 -13.03 11.97
N ASP A 187 -22.05 -13.76 13.05
CA ASP A 187 -21.61 -13.19 14.34
C ASP A 187 -20.10 -12.96 14.40
N LEU A 188 -19.37 -13.23 13.31
CA LEU A 188 -17.93 -13.02 13.26
C LEU A 188 -17.58 -11.53 13.45
N PRO A 189 -16.51 -11.21 14.19
CA PRO A 189 -16.00 -9.85 14.29
C PRO A 189 -15.71 -9.24 12.91
N ILE A 190 -16.28 -8.07 12.65
CA ILE A 190 -16.04 -7.28 11.43
C ILE A 190 -15.24 -6.03 11.78
N VAL A 191 -13.99 -5.97 11.32
CA VAL A 191 -12.99 -4.98 11.70
C VAL A 191 -12.59 -4.12 10.48
N PRO A 192 -12.94 -2.83 10.46
CA PRO A 192 -12.37 -1.88 9.49
C PRO A 192 -10.85 -1.78 9.65
N SER A 193 -10.10 -1.97 8.55
CA SER A 193 -8.65 -1.93 8.55
C SER A 193 -8.08 -1.21 7.32
N PRO A 194 -8.22 0.13 7.21
CA PRO A 194 -7.75 0.89 6.05
C PRO A 194 -6.28 0.62 5.67
N LYS A 195 -5.42 0.48 6.68
CA LYS A 195 -3.99 0.17 6.48
C LYS A 195 -3.78 -1.17 5.77
N MET A 196 -4.56 -2.21 6.07
CA MET A 196 -4.48 -3.50 5.38
C MET A 196 -4.77 -3.34 3.88
N PHE A 197 -5.76 -2.51 3.55
CA PHE A 197 -6.26 -2.25 2.19
C PHE A 197 -5.53 -1.12 1.45
N PHE A 198 -4.30 -0.77 1.83
CA PHE A 198 -3.51 0.29 1.17
C PHE A 198 -4.20 1.66 1.19
N GLN A 199 -5.20 1.85 2.05
CA GLN A 199 -5.89 3.11 2.21
C GLN A 199 -5.16 3.94 3.24
N SER A 200 -4.94 5.19 2.87
CA SER A 200 -4.37 6.20 3.76
C SER A 200 -5.56 6.91 4.43
N PRO A 201 -5.83 6.67 5.73
CA PRO A 201 -7.00 7.26 6.39
C PRO A 201 -6.91 8.78 6.38
N ILE A 202 -8.01 9.41 5.99
CA ILE A 202 -8.16 10.87 6.03
C ILE A 202 -8.32 11.27 7.49
N ARG A 203 -7.43 12.12 8.00
CA ARG A 203 -7.49 12.66 9.35
C ARG A 203 -8.34 13.92 9.44
N ALA A 204 -8.24 14.79 8.43
CA ALA A 204 -9.04 15.99 8.36
C ALA A 204 -9.26 16.41 6.90
N ILE A 205 -10.48 16.83 6.58
CA ILE A 205 -10.79 17.52 5.33
C ILE A 205 -10.77 19.02 5.62
N LEU A 206 -9.76 19.72 5.08
CA LEU A 206 -9.56 21.14 5.34
C LEU A 206 -10.36 22.00 4.37
N THR A 207 -10.32 21.65 3.09
CA THR A 207 -11.10 22.25 1.99
C THR A 207 -11.61 21.14 1.05
N PRO A 208 -12.46 21.44 0.05
CA PRO A 208 -12.89 20.43 -0.93
C PRO A 208 -11.74 19.73 -1.66
N TYR A 209 -10.57 20.39 -1.77
CA TYR A 209 -9.40 19.88 -2.48
C TYR A 209 -8.22 19.55 -1.57
N LEU A 210 -8.22 19.95 -0.30
CA LEU A 210 -7.10 19.75 0.63
C LEU A 210 -7.48 18.84 1.79
N SER A 211 -6.73 17.76 1.98
CA SER A 211 -6.93 16.82 3.10
C SER A 211 -5.62 16.47 3.80
N LEU A 212 -5.68 16.30 5.12
CA LEU A 212 -4.63 15.67 5.91
C LEU A 212 -4.83 14.17 5.93
N VAL A 213 -3.75 13.43 5.74
CA VAL A 213 -3.78 12.00 5.55
C VAL A 213 -2.69 11.33 6.37
N GLU A 214 -2.98 10.17 6.93
CA GLU A 214 -1.99 9.30 7.56
C GLU A 214 -1.64 8.11 6.68
N GLY A 215 -0.44 7.59 6.87
CA GLY A 215 0.06 6.41 6.18
C GLY A 215 1.20 6.77 5.25
N ASP A 216 1.35 5.97 4.20
CA ASP A 216 2.51 6.00 3.35
C ASP A 216 2.21 6.66 2.00
N MET A 217 2.86 7.79 1.76
CA MET A 217 2.69 8.63 0.59
C MET A 217 3.00 7.91 -0.72
N PHE A 218 3.86 6.90 -0.73
CA PHE A 218 4.16 6.17 -1.97
C PHE A 218 2.97 5.34 -2.46
N PHE A 219 2.06 4.93 -1.59
CA PHE A 219 0.80 4.27 -2.01
C PHE A 219 -0.30 5.27 -2.41
N SER A 220 0.00 6.56 -2.45
CA SER A 220 -0.98 7.57 -2.86
C SER A 220 -1.38 7.39 -4.33
N LYS A 221 -2.69 7.47 -4.60
CA LYS A 221 -3.23 7.44 -5.97
C LYS A 221 -3.17 8.82 -6.67
N LYS A 222 -2.38 9.76 -6.15
CA LYS A 222 -2.19 11.09 -6.74
C LYS A 222 -1.20 11.00 -7.90
N GLN A 223 -1.40 11.82 -8.93
CA GLN A 223 -0.53 11.85 -10.11
C GLN A 223 0.90 12.23 -9.74
N THR A 224 1.09 13.21 -8.86
CA THR A 224 2.41 13.71 -8.47
C THR A 224 2.72 13.41 -7.01
N LEU A 225 3.85 12.76 -6.77
CA LEU A 225 4.40 12.49 -5.43
C LEU A 225 5.56 13.45 -5.14
N THR A 226 5.54 14.11 -3.99
CA THR A 226 6.59 15.09 -3.63
C THR A 226 7.69 14.46 -2.81
N VAL A 227 8.92 14.48 -3.30
CA VAL A 227 10.08 13.99 -2.55
C VAL A 227 10.90 15.18 -2.06
N SER A 228 11.05 15.28 -0.73
CA SER A 228 11.93 16.27 -0.12
C SER A 228 13.39 15.91 -0.38
N VAL A 229 14.11 16.80 -1.06
CA VAL A 229 15.51 16.57 -1.47
C VAL A 229 16.43 17.70 -1.01
N ASN A 230 17.74 17.49 -1.15
CA ASN A 230 18.74 18.56 -1.09
C ASN A 230 19.26 18.91 -2.49
N CYS A 231 20.07 19.97 -2.61
CA CYS A 231 20.63 20.41 -3.89
C CYS A 231 21.98 19.76 -4.25
N VAL A 232 22.48 18.77 -3.51
CA VAL A 232 23.83 18.17 -3.73
C VAL A 232 23.80 16.71 -4.18
N GLY A 233 22.66 16.20 -4.65
CA GLY A 233 22.59 14.88 -5.29
C GLY A 233 22.62 13.68 -4.35
N VAL A 234 22.27 13.87 -3.06
CA VAL A 234 22.32 12.80 -2.04
C VAL A 234 20.93 12.46 -1.49
N MET A 235 20.48 11.22 -1.71
CA MET A 235 19.26 10.67 -1.08
C MET A 235 19.65 9.56 -0.09
N GLY A 236 20.03 9.94 1.13
CA GLY A 236 20.69 9.02 2.07
C GLY A 236 19.88 8.57 3.29
N LYS A 237 18.79 9.28 3.66
CA LYS A 237 17.92 8.92 4.79
C LYS A 237 16.46 9.28 4.54
N GLY A 238 15.55 8.71 5.33
CA GLY A 238 14.12 9.02 5.34
C GLY A 238 13.43 8.79 4.00
N LEU A 239 12.42 9.63 3.70
CA LEU A 239 11.62 9.56 2.48
C LEU A 239 12.47 9.58 1.20
N ALA A 240 13.53 10.41 1.16
CA ALA A 240 14.43 10.52 0.02
C ALA A 240 15.18 9.21 -0.25
N SER A 241 15.75 8.59 0.80
CA SER A 241 16.43 7.29 0.66
C SER A 241 15.48 6.22 0.15
N ARG A 242 14.25 6.22 0.63
CA ARG A 242 13.23 5.28 0.17
C ARG A 242 12.85 5.51 -1.28
N ALA A 243 12.67 6.77 -1.69
CA ALA A 243 12.47 7.13 -3.10
C ALA A 243 13.63 6.65 -3.98
N LYS A 244 14.89 6.82 -3.54
CA LYS A 244 16.07 6.30 -4.25
C LYS A 244 16.04 4.79 -4.41
N CYS A 245 15.67 4.07 -3.36
CA CYS A 245 15.58 2.62 -3.42
C CYS A 245 14.45 2.18 -4.36
N GLN A 246 13.29 2.81 -4.27
CA GLN A 246 12.08 2.41 -5.00
C GLN A 246 12.07 2.84 -6.47
N PHE A 247 12.67 3.99 -6.76
CA PHE A 247 12.66 4.62 -8.07
C PHE A 247 14.09 5.03 -8.43
N PRO A 248 14.95 4.06 -8.83
CA PRO A 248 16.32 4.35 -9.20
C PRO A 248 16.43 5.38 -10.33
N ASP A 249 15.47 5.35 -11.26
CA ASP A 249 15.40 6.31 -12.37
C ASP A 249 15.16 7.75 -11.88
N VAL A 250 14.29 7.95 -10.88
CA VAL A 250 14.07 9.26 -10.22
C VAL A 250 15.38 9.75 -9.58
N TYR A 251 16.15 8.85 -8.96
CA TYR A 251 17.42 9.21 -8.35
C TYR A 251 18.47 9.61 -9.39
N VAL A 252 18.58 8.88 -10.49
CA VAL A 252 19.49 9.21 -11.60
C VAL A 252 19.16 10.58 -12.18
N TYR A 253 17.88 10.84 -12.46
CA TYR A 253 17.40 12.13 -12.94
C TYR A 253 17.71 13.27 -11.96
N TYR A 254 17.43 13.06 -10.67
CA TYR A 254 17.76 14.00 -9.61
C TYR A 254 19.26 14.32 -9.52
N GLN A 255 20.13 13.31 -9.64
CA GLN A 255 21.58 13.53 -9.61
C GLN A 255 22.06 14.38 -10.78
N ASP A 256 21.51 14.16 -11.97
CA ASP A 256 21.84 14.95 -13.16
C ASP A 256 21.43 16.42 -13.00
N LEU A 257 20.21 16.69 -12.50
CA LEU A 257 19.76 18.04 -12.17
C LEU A 257 20.68 18.76 -11.17
N CYS A 258 21.16 18.04 -10.16
CA CYS A 258 22.11 18.58 -9.18
C CYS A 258 23.47 18.88 -9.80
N ARG A 259 23.99 18.00 -10.67
CA ARG A 259 25.26 18.20 -11.37
C ARG A 259 25.21 19.41 -12.31
N LYS A 260 24.09 19.62 -12.99
CA LYS A 260 23.83 20.78 -13.87
C LYS A 260 23.54 22.07 -13.12
N GLY A 261 23.32 22.02 -11.80
CA GLY A 261 22.97 23.19 -10.98
C GLY A 261 21.57 23.76 -11.27
N GLU A 262 20.71 22.95 -11.88
CA GLU A 262 19.33 23.31 -12.24
C GLU A 262 18.39 23.22 -11.03
N LEU A 263 18.64 22.27 -10.11
CA LEU A 263 17.87 22.12 -8.88
C LEU A 263 18.31 23.13 -7.81
N ARG A 264 17.48 24.12 -7.52
CA ARG A 264 17.79 25.22 -6.60
C ARG A 264 16.72 25.41 -5.53
N ILE A 265 17.12 25.99 -4.41
CA ILE A 265 16.19 26.37 -3.33
C ILE A 265 15.10 27.29 -3.88
N GLY A 266 13.85 26.98 -3.51
CA GLY A 266 12.67 27.72 -3.99
C GLY A 266 12.23 27.36 -5.41
N ARG A 267 12.95 26.47 -6.11
CA ARG A 267 12.58 26.01 -7.45
C ARG A 267 12.52 24.48 -7.49
N PRO A 268 11.40 23.88 -7.06
CA PRO A 268 11.13 22.47 -7.27
C PRO A 268 11.25 22.07 -8.75
N HIS A 269 11.61 20.82 -8.99
CA HIS A 269 11.69 20.27 -10.34
C HIS A 269 10.75 19.08 -10.49
N LEU A 270 9.99 19.05 -11.57
CA LEU A 270 9.08 17.96 -11.87
C LEU A 270 9.77 16.95 -12.78
N TYR A 271 9.66 15.66 -12.45
CA TYR A 271 10.06 14.55 -13.29
C TYR A 271 8.82 13.78 -13.73
N LYS A 272 8.54 13.81 -15.03
CA LYS A 272 7.36 13.19 -15.65
C LYS A 272 7.74 11.80 -16.15
N ARG A 273 7.52 10.78 -15.32
CA ARG A 273 7.79 9.40 -15.70
C ARG A 273 6.72 8.89 -16.65
N GLU A 274 7.16 8.14 -17.64
CA GLU A 274 6.28 7.44 -18.60
C GLU A 274 5.72 6.14 -18.00
N SER A 275 6.42 5.53 -17.04
CA SER A 275 5.99 4.31 -16.35
C SER A 275 5.17 4.59 -15.10
N SER A 276 4.15 3.76 -14.86
CA SER A 276 3.33 3.86 -13.66
C SER A 276 4.01 3.19 -12.47
N TYR A 277 3.87 3.75 -11.26
CA TYR A 277 4.32 3.05 -10.05
C TYR A 277 3.52 1.77 -9.79
N TYR A 278 2.29 1.73 -10.29
CA TYR A 278 1.42 0.55 -10.18
C TYR A 278 2.09 -0.71 -10.74
N ASP A 279 2.83 -0.60 -11.86
CA ASP A 279 3.50 -1.73 -12.52
C ASP A 279 4.53 -2.40 -11.60
N LEU A 280 5.16 -1.62 -10.71
CA LEU A 280 6.19 -2.11 -9.80
C LEU A 280 5.60 -2.88 -8.62
N LEU A 281 4.44 -2.45 -8.12
CA LEU A 281 3.84 -2.99 -6.91
C LEU A 281 2.86 -4.15 -7.14
N ALA A 282 2.16 -4.17 -8.28
CA ALA A 282 1.16 -5.18 -8.58
C ALA A 282 1.78 -6.49 -9.11
N GLU A 283 1.10 -7.60 -8.84
CA GLU A 283 1.44 -8.89 -9.47
C GLU A 283 0.97 -8.91 -10.94
N GLU A 284 1.85 -9.39 -11.84
CA GLU A 284 1.63 -9.50 -13.30
C GLU A 284 0.98 -8.25 -13.96
N PRO A 285 1.60 -7.07 -13.88
CA PRO A 285 0.98 -5.81 -14.30
C PRO A 285 0.64 -5.74 -15.79
N SER A 286 1.39 -6.45 -16.64
CA SER A 286 1.22 -6.46 -18.10
C SER A 286 -0.14 -7.00 -18.59
N THR A 287 -0.87 -7.70 -17.74
CA THR A 287 -2.21 -8.22 -18.05
C THR A 287 -3.33 -7.23 -17.74
N LEU A 288 -3.03 -6.11 -17.09
CA LEU A 288 -4.01 -5.05 -16.84
C LEU A 288 -3.97 -4.02 -17.97
N THR A 289 -5.14 -3.50 -18.30
CA THR A 289 -5.21 -2.26 -19.09
C THR A 289 -4.44 -1.19 -18.33
N PRO A 290 -3.52 -0.46 -18.98
CA PRO A 290 -2.76 0.58 -18.31
C PRO A 290 -3.76 1.55 -17.69
N SER A 291 -3.83 1.56 -16.35
CA SER A 291 -4.53 2.62 -15.68
C SER A 291 -3.81 3.91 -16.08
N ASN A 292 -4.54 4.94 -16.49
CA ASN A 292 -4.03 6.23 -17.00
C ASN A 292 -3.15 7.03 -15.99
N GLY A 293 -2.48 6.39 -15.03
CA GLY A 293 -1.75 7.00 -13.94
C GLY A 293 -0.25 7.07 -14.23
N GLU A 294 0.17 8.08 -14.99
CA GLU A 294 1.54 8.56 -14.91
C GLU A 294 1.86 8.89 -13.45
N THR A 295 2.94 8.35 -12.88
CA THR A 295 3.39 8.71 -11.53
C THR A 295 4.56 9.67 -11.62
N TRP A 296 4.28 10.95 -11.45
CA TRP A 296 5.28 12.01 -11.52
C TRP A 296 5.90 12.27 -10.15
N PHE A 297 7.12 12.82 -10.16
CA PHE A 297 7.86 13.14 -8.94
C PHE A 297 8.18 14.63 -8.90
N LEU A 298 7.68 15.32 -7.88
CA LEU A 298 8.08 16.69 -7.58
C LEU A 298 9.28 16.64 -6.62
N LEU A 299 10.48 16.86 -7.16
CA LEU A 299 11.71 16.97 -6.39
C LEU A 299 11.72 18.34 -5.72
N PHE A 300 11.42 18.39 -4.42
CA PHE A 300 11.25 19.61 -3.65
C PHE A 300 12.49 19.90 -2.78
N PRO A 301 13.32 20.90 -3.11
CA PRO A 301 14.52 21.22 -2.34
C PRO A 301 14.16 21.83 -1.00
N THR A 302 14.38 21.07 0.07
CA THR A 302 14.17 21.54 1.46
C THR A 302 15.46 21.94 2.15
N LYS A 303 16.62 21.63 1.53
CA LYS A 303 17.96 21.88 2.08
C LYS A 303 18.95 22.17 0.95
N LYS A 304 19.91 23.07 1.18
CA LYS A 304 21.04 23.24 0.26
C LYS A 304 21.96 22.01 0.29
N HIS A 305 22.39 21.63 1.50
CA HIS A 305 23.26 20.48 1.74
C HIS A 305 22.61 19.57 2.79
N TRP A 306 22.74 18.24 2.66
CA TRP A 306 22.06 17.28 3.53
C TRP A 306 22.46 17.38 5.01
N ARG A 307 23.70 17.82 5.30
CA ARG A 307 24.21 18.09 6.66
C ARG A 307 23.56 19.29 7.38
N LYS A 308 22.87 20.17 6.65
CA LYS A 308 22.22 21.37 7.24
C LYS A 308 20.78 21.08 7.63
N HIS A 309 20.22 21.89 8.52
CA HIS A 309 18.79 21.87 8.84
C HIS A 309 17.95 22.46 7.71
N SER A 310 16.67 22.10 7.68
CA SER A 310 15.70 22.73 6.80
C SER A 310 15.34 24.10 7.38
N ASP A 311 15.00 25.02 6.49
CA ASP A 311 14.61 26.38 6.84
C ASP A 311 13.18 26.62 6.35
N ILE A 312 12.33 27.18 7.20
CA ILE A 312 10.92 27.42 6.90
C ILE A 312 10.77 28.36 5.70
N HIS A 313 11.66 29.34 5.55
CA HIS A 313 11.64 30.27 4.42
C HIS A 313 11.99 29.59 3.09
N THR A 314 12.86 28.57 3.13
CA THR A 314 13.14 27.69 1.99
C THR A 314 11.91 26.91 1.58
N ILE A 315 11.13 26.39 2.54
CA ILE A 315 9.88 25.68 2.26
C ILE A 315 8.86 26.64 1.63
N GLU A 316 8.68 27.83 2.21
CA GLU A 316 7.75 28.83 1.71
C GLU A 316 8.03 29.21 0.24
N LYS A 317 9.29 29.46 -0.13
CA LYS A 317 9.67 29.74 -1.53
C LYS A 317 9.29 28.61 -2.49
N GLY A 318 9.50 27.36 -2.08
CA GLY A 318 9.12 26.22 -2.91
C GLY A 318 7.60 26.08 -3.05
N LEU A 319 6.84 26.42 -2.01
CA LEU A 319 5.37 26.44 -2.05
C LEU A 319 4.82 27.57 -2.92
N GLN A 320 5.45 28.76 -2.89
CA GLN A 320 5.16 29.86 -3.81
C GLN A 320 5.34 29.41 -5.26
N TRP A 321 6.50 28.83 -5.57
CA TRP A 321 6.76 28.29 -6.90
C TRP A 321 5.70 27.25 -7.30
N LEU A 322 5.36 26.33 -6.41
CA LEU A 322 4.35 25.31 -6.68
C LEU A 322 2.98 25.93 -7.01
N ARG A 323 2.51 26.88 -6.20
CA ARG A 323 1.25 27.62 -6.43
C ARG A 323 1.26 28.29 -7.80
N ASP A 324 2.38 28.91 -8.18
CA ASP A 324 2.47 29.71 -9.40
C ASP A 324 2.65 28.83 -10.66
N ASN A 325 3.10 27.56 -10.52
CA ASN A 325 3.53 26.73 -11.65
C ASN A 325 2.74 25.44 -11.83
N TYR A 326 1.96 24.95 -10.84
CA TYR A 326 1.36 23.61 -10.92
C TYR A 326 0.48 23.41 -12.18
N ARG A 327 -0.29 24.43 -12.58
CA ARG A 327 -1.14 24.39 -13.78
C ARG A 327 -0.31 24.27 -15.05
N ASN A 328 0.68 25.15 -15.22
CA ASN A 328 1.56 25.18 -16.38
C ASN A 328 2.41 23.92 -16.51
N GLN A 329 2.74 23.28 -15.37
CA GLN A 329 3.47 22.02 -15.33
C GLN A 329 2.57 20.80 -15.59
N GLY A 330 1.25 20.96 -15.58
CA GLY A 330 0.27 19.90 -15.82
C GLY A 330 -0.02 19.02 -14.59
N ILE A 331 0.27 19.50 -13.38
CA ILE A 331 -0.01 18.77 -12.14
C ILE A 331 -1.52 18.77 -11.89
N ARG A 332 -2.14 17.60 -11.94
CA ARG A 332 -3.60 17.42 -11.75
C ARG A 332 -3.98 17.00 -10.34
N SER A 333 -3.06 16.39 -9.60
CA SER A 333 -3.25 16.03 -8.19
C SER A 333 -1.89 15.76 -7.54
N LEU A 334 -1.80 16.03 -6.23
CA LEU A 334 -0.52 16.09 -5.53
C LEU A 334 -0.57 15.41 -4.16
N ALA A 335 0.46 14.63 -3.84
CA ALA A 335 0.76 14.15 -2.51
C ALA A 335 2.03 14.83 -1.98
N LEU A 336 1.96 15.46 -0.80
CA LEU A 336 3.11 16.06 -0.13
C LEU A 336 3.36 15.41 1.22
N PRO A 337 4.62 15.21 1.63
CA PRO A 337 4.95 14.91 3.00
C PRO A 337 4.94 16.20 3.84
N ALA A 338 4.99 16.07 5.17
CA ALA A 338 5.32 17.17 6.07
C ALA A 338 6.74 17.71 5.79
N LEU A 339 6.83 18.70 4.88
CA LEU A 339 8.09 19.19 4.31
C LEU A 339 9.04 19.73 5.38
N GLY A 340 10.24 19.16 5.46
CA GLY A 340 11.27 19.59 6.42
C GLY A 340 11.01 19.17 7.87
N CYS A 341 9.92 18.47 8.17
CA CYS A 341 9.72 17.81 9.46
C CYS A 341 10.60 16.55 9.60
N GLY A 342 10.82 16.08 10.83
CA GLY A 342 11.68 14.93 11.12
C GLY A 342 13.16 15.29 10.97
N LEU A 343 13.84 14.72 9.96
CA LEU A 343 15.28 14.96 9.70
C LEU A 343 15.63 16.42 9.33
N GLY A 344 14.65 17.23 8.94
CA GLY A 344 14.82 18.67 8.73
C GLY A 344 14.76 19.50 10.02
N ARG A 345 14.23 18.91 11.11
CA ARG A 345 13.99 19.50 12.44
C ARG A 345 13.01 20.69 12.48
N LEU A 346 12.21 20.88 11.43
CA LEU A 346 11.06 21.79 11.52
C LEU A 346 9.92 21.11 12.28
N GLU A 347 9.20 21.87 13.10
CA GLU A 347 8.03 21.36 13.82
C GLU A 347 6.75 21.52 13.00
N TRP A 348 5.84 20.55 13.13
CA TRP A 348 4.55 20.59 12.43
C TRP A 348 3.73 21.82 12.78
N ARG A 349 3.86 22.34 14.01
CA ARG A 349 3.19 23.56 14.48
C ARG A 349 3.44 24.74 13.53
N ASP A 350 4.62 24.83 12.94
CA ASP A 350 4.98 25.94 12.03
C ASP A 350 4.75 25.56 10.56
N VAL A 351 5.11 24.32 10.17
CA VAL A 351 5.02 23.86 8.78
C VAL A 351 3.57 23.59 8.34
N GLY A 352 2.73 23.06 9.22
CA GLY A 352 1.34 22.71 8.92
C GLY A 352 0.53 23.91 8.43
N PRO A 353 0.44 25.02 9.19
CA PRO A 353 -0.23 26.24 8.75
C PRO A 353 0.37 26.81 7.46
N LEU A 354 1.70 26.76 7.30
CA LEU A 354 2.36 27.23 6.08
C LEU A 354 1.94 26.42 4.85
N LEU A 355 1.94 25.10 4.93
CA LEU A 355 1.47 24.23 3.85
C LEU A 355 0.01 24.56 3.50
N CYS A 356 -0.85 24.68 4.51
CA CYS A 356 -2.27 24.94 4.32
C CYS A 356 -2.54 26.33 3.72
N LYS A 357 -1.77 27.36 4.12
CA LYS A 357 -1.84 28.71 3.53
C LYS A 357 -1.68 28.70 2.02
N TYR A 358 -0.68 27.98 1.49
CA TYR A 358 -0.43 27.94 0.06
C TYR A 358 -1.31 26.93 -0.69
N LEU A 359 -1.53 25.75 -0.11
CA LEU A 359 -2.21 24.64 -0.80
C LEU A 359 -3.74 24.74 -0.75
N SER A 360 -4.32 25.46 0.22
CA SER A 360 -5.79 25.66 0.30
C SER A 360 -6.35 26.45 -0.88
N THR A 361 -5.51 27.26 -1.54
CA THR A 361 -5.85 28.04 -2.74
C THR A 361 -5.78 27.23 -4.03
N SER A 362 -5.33 25.97 -3.97
CA SER A 362 -5.22 25.12 -5.15
C SER A 362 -6.57 24.53 -5.56
N GLU A 363 -6.79 24.43 -6.86
CA GLU A 363 -7.98 23.81 -7.48
C GLU A 363 -7.76 22.34 -7.85
N ILE A 364 -6.70 21.72 -7.32
CA ILE A 364 -6.36 20.32 -7.58
C ILE A 364 -6.44 19.53 -6.29
N PRO A 365 -6.81 18.23 -6.32
CA PRO A 365 -6.79 17.40 -5.13
C PRO A 365 -5.36 17.29 -4.56
N VAL A 366 -5.16 17.78 -3.34
CA VAL A 366 -3.90 17.73 -2.58
C VAL A 366 -4.07 16.95 -1.29
N TRP A 367 -3.19 15.97 -1.07
CA TRP A 367 -3.07 15.26 0.21
C TRP A 367 -1.76 15.60 0.89
N ILE A 368 -1.84 16.05 2.15
CA ILE A 368 -0.68 16.24 3.01
C ILE A 368 -0.56 15.03 3.94
N TYR A 369 0.54 14.30 3.80
CA TYR A 369 0.88 13.15 4.63
C TYR A 369 1.57 13.61 5.91
N LEU A 370 0.96 13.25 7.04
CA LEU A 370 1.47 13.57 8.37
C LEU A 370 2.80 12.84 8.66
N PRO A 371 3.69 13.41 9.50
CA PRO A 371 4.95 12.76 9.87
C PRO A 371 4.73 11.40 10.53
N ALA A 372 5.39 10.35 10.03
CA ALA A 372 5.28 9.01 10.61
C ALA A 372 6.00 8.85 11.97
N GLU A 373 7.01 9.68 12.23
CA GLU A 373 7.92 9.53 13.39
C GLU A 373 7.36 10.11 14.70
N LYS A 374 6.36 11.00 14.63
CA LYS A 374 5.85 11.74 15.80
C LYS A 374 4.35 11.88 15.71
N LYS A 375 3.64 11.41 16.75
CA LYS A 375 2.20 11.66 16.89
C LYS A 375 1.97 13.15 17.14
N ILE A 376 1.18 13.77 16.27
CA ILE A 376 0.76 15.16 16.40
C ILE A 376 -0.50 15.19 17.26
N SER A 377 -0.65 16.19 18.13
CA SER A 377 -1.88 16.38 18.90
C SER A 377 -3.04 16.78 17.99
N ASP A 378 -4.25 16.33 18.31
CA ASP A 378 -5.45 16.60 17.49
C ASP A 378 -5.73 18.10 17.35
N GLU A 379 -5.38 18.91 18.34
CA GLU A 379 -5.45 20.39 18.28
C GLU A 379 -4.66 20.97 17.11
N LEU A 380 -3.44 20.47 16.86
CA LEU A 380 -2.57 20.94 15.76
C LEU A 380 -2.96 20.37 14.39
N LEU A 381 -3.94 19.47 14.35
CA LEU A 381 -4.55 18.93 13.13
C LEU A 381 -5.91 19.59 12.83
N SER A 382 -6.43 20.39 13.77
CA SER A 382 -7.71 21.07 13.62
C SER A 382 -7.69 22.07 12.45
N LYS A 383 -8.85 22.23 11.82
CA LYS A 383 -9.02 23.15 10.70
C LYS A 383 -8.80 24.59 11.15
N GLU A 384 -9.23 24.92 12.36
CA GLU A 384 -9.10 26.22 13.00
C GLU A 384 -7.63 26.60 13.17
N PHE A 385 -6.79 25.68 13.66
CA PHE A 385 -5.36 25.91 13.81
C PHE A 385 -4.66 26.09 12.44
N LEU A 386 -4.94 25.18 11.50
CA LEU A 386 -4.23 25.10 10.22
C LEU A 386 -4.61 26.19 9.23
N LEU A 387 -5.87 26.66 9.25
CA LEU A 387 -6.37 27.69 8.34
C LEU A 387 -6.57 29.06 9.02
N GLY A 388 -6.70 29.11 10.35
CA GLY A 388 -7.03 30.34 11.09
C GLY A 388 -5.99 31.45 10.95
N GLN A 389 -4.71 31.13 10.81
CA GLN A 389 -3.66 32.14 10.58
C GLN A 389 -3.69 32.74 9.17
N SER A 390 -4.43 32.16 8.23
CA SER A 390 -4.55 32.67 6.85
C SER A 390 -5.56 33.81 6.73
N GLN A 391 -6.39 34.06 7.76
CA GLN A 391 -7.41 35.13 7.74
C GLN A 391 -6.93 36.47 8.32
N LEU A 392 -5.74 36.53 8.94
CA LEU A 392 -5.21 37.75 9.59
C LEU A 392 -4.43 38.69 8.65
N PHE A 393 -4.29 38.34 7.37
CA PHE A 393 -3.58 39.16 6.36
C PHE A 393 -4.36 39.23 5.04
N LYS A 394 -5.67 39.52 5.13
CA LYS A 394 -6.42 39.99 3.96
C LYS A 394 -6.13 41.46 3.69
#